data_AF-A0A1F6U0I2-F1
#
_entry.id   AF-A0A1F6U0I2-F1
#
_cell.length_a   1.000
_cell.length_b   1.000
_cell.length_c   1.000
_cell.angle_alpha   90.00
_cell.angle_beta   90.00
_cell.angle_gamma   90.00
#
_symmetry.space_group_name_H-M   'P 1'
#
loop_
_entity.id
_entity.type
_entity.pdbx_description
1 polymer ?
#
loop_
_entity_poly.entity_id
_entity_poly.type
_entity_poly.pdbx_seq_one_letter_code
_entity_poly.pdbx_strand_id
1 'polypeptide(L)' 'MSGPKKFVLILAYLTKGSTNKEVSLGDIKKLWNTMKSKSLLGMRFNLFFSDKAKEGGWVGSKKRGFYNLDRSWKKIFADD' A
#
# COMPACT_ATOMS: atom_id res chain seq x y z
N MET A 1 -4.32 -11.88 -5.34
CA MET A 1 -3.71 -10.58 -4.91
C MET A 1 -2.27 -10.70 -4.40
N SER A 2 -1.33 -9.99 -5.02
CA SER A 2 0.11 -9.98 -4.67
C SER A 2 0.46 -9.02 -3.50
N GLY A 3 1.68 -9.13 -2.96
CA GLY A 3 2.19 -8.25 -1.89
C GLY A 3 2.13 -6.75 -2.23
N PRO A 4 2.59 -6.30 -3.42
CA PRO A 4 2.46 -4.91 -3.84
C PRO A 4 1.00 -4.44 -3.91
N LYS A 5 0.09 -5.23 -4.50
CA LYS A 5 -1.35 -4.88 -4.54
C LYS A 5 -1.94 -4.76 -3.12
N LYS A 6 -1.56 -5.65 -2.19
CA LYS A 6 -1.95 -5.56 -0.77
C LYS A 6 -1.39 -4.29 -0.08
N PHE A 7 -0.17 -3.87 -0.42
CA PHE A 7 0.39 -2.61 0.08
C PHE A 7 -0.46 -1.42 -0.33
N VAL A 8 -0.86 -1.35 -1.61
CA VAL A 8 -1.75 -0.31 -2.12
C VAL A 8 -3.09 -0.31 -1.38
N LEU A 9 -3.68 -1.48 -1.11
CA LEU A 9 -4.94 -1.56 -0.36
C LEU A 9 -4.84 -1.04 1.06
N ILE A 10 -3.77 -1.36 1.79
CA ILE A 10 -3.58 -0.86 3.15
C ILE A 10 -3.42 0.65 3.13
N LEU A 11 -2.64 1.17 2.18
CA LEU A 11 -2.52 2.61 1.99
C LEU A 11 -3.88 3.25 1.68
N ALA A 12 -4.65 2.65 0.76
CA ALA A 12 -5.98 3.14 0.40
C ALA A 12 -6.96 3.11 1.57
N TYR A 13 -6.89 2.10 2.42
CA TYR A 13 -7.67 2.03 3.65
C TYR A 13 -7.30 3.17 4.61
N LEU A 14 -6.00 3.40 4.84
CA LEU A 14 -5.50 4.45 5.74
C LEU A 14 -5.82 5.86 5.22
N THR A 15 -5.80 6.08 3.90
CA THR A 15 -6.17 7.37 3.30
C THR A 15 -7.67 7.53 3.06
N LYS A 16 -8.48 6.48 3.29
CA LYS A 16 -9.89 6.38 2.87
C LYS A 16 -10.06 6.65 1.36
N GLY A 17 -9.12 6.17 0.55
CA GLY A 17 -9.10 6.31 -0.91
C GLY A 17 -8.64 7.67 -1.43
N SER A 18 -8.24 8.60 -0.57
CA SER A 18 -7.77 9.92 -0.98
C SER A 18 -6.35 9.89 -1.55
N THR A 19 -6.14 10.52 -2.71
CA THR A 19 -4.82 10.72 -3.34
C THR A 19 -4.03 11.89 -2.77
N ASN A 20 -4.67 12.75 -1.98
CA ASN A 20 -4.07 13.96 -1.42
C ASN A 20 -3.52 13.74 0.00
N LYS A 21 -3.72 12.55 0.57
CA LYS A 21 -3.24 12.20 1.90
C LYS A 21 -1.95 11.39 1.81
N GLU A 22 -1.02 11.74 2.68
CA GLU A 22 0.23 11.02 2.88
C GLU A 22 0.14 10.18 4.15
N VAL A 23 0.73 9.00 4.10
CA VAL A 23 0.77 8.06 5.22
C VAL A 23 2.19 7.58 5.40
N SER A 24 2.64 7.50 6.66
CA SER A 24 3.98 7.01 6.96
C SER A 24 4.10 5.51 6.70
N LEU A 25 5.29 5.06 6.32
CA LEU A 25 5.61 3.64 6.23
C LEU A 25 5.38 2.92 7.56
N GLY A 26 5.61 3.62 8.68
CA GLY A 26 5.37 3.10 10.02
C GLY A 26 3.91 2.71 10.24
N ASP A 27 2.97 3.58 9.85
CA ASP A 27 1.54 3.33 9.98
C ASP A 27 1.08 2.18 9.08
N ILE A 28 1.58 2.13 7.84
CA ILE A 28 1.31 1.04 6.91
C ILE A 28 1.81 -0.29 7.49
N LYS A 29 3.04 -0.32 8.01
CA LYS A 29 3.63 -1.52 8.62
C LYS A 29 2.90 -1.94 9.90
N LYS A 30 2.47 -0.98 10.72
CA LYS A 30 1.67 -1.23 11.92
C LYS A 30 0.36 -1.92 11.55
N LEU A 31 -0.40 -1.35 10.61
CA LEU A 31 -1.66 -1.94 10.16
C LEU A 31 -1.45 -3.30 9.48
N TRP A 32 -0.40 -3.44 8.66
CA TRP A 32 -0.03 -4.71 8.04
C TRP A 32 0.19 -5.79 9.09
N ASN A 33 0.97 -5.51 10.14
CA ASN A 33 1.25 -6.48 11.19
C ASN A 33 0.00 -6.85 11.99
N THR A 34 -0.88 -5.89 12.26
CA THR A 34 -2.19 -6.15 12.89
C THR A 34 -3.06 -7.06 12.01
N MET A 35 -3.11 -6.82 10.70
CA MET A 35 -3.90 -7.64 9.77
C MET A 35 -3.27 -9.01 9.49
N LYS A 36 -1.93 -9.10 9.46
CA LYS A 36 -1.19 -10.37 9.33
C LYS A 36 -1.50 -11.28 10.52
N SER A 37 -1.49 -10.74 11.75
CA SER A 37 -1.84 -11.50 12.95
C SER A 37 -3.25 -12.11 12.89
N LYS A 38 -4.13 -11.54 12.04
CA LYS A 38 -5.51 -12.00 11.83
C LYS A 38 -5.68 -12.88 10.58
N SER A 39 -4.62 -13.49 10.04
CA SER A 39 -4.64 -14.36 8.84
C SER A 39 -4.95 -13.64 7.49
N LEU A 40 -5.60 -12.47 7.50
CA LEU A 40 -6.11 -11.78 6.29
C LEU A 40 -5.08 -11.51 5.19
N LEU A 41 -3.83 -11.22 5.53
CA LEU A 41 -2.79 -10.93 4.52
C LEU A 41 -1.93 -12.14 4.18
N GLY A 42 -1.89 -13.16 5.05
CA GLY A 42 -1.13 -14.41 4.85
C GLY A 42 0.38 -14.26 4.64
N MET A 43 0.97 -13.06 4.79
CA MET A 43 2.37 -12.81 4.46
C MET A 43 3.02 -11.71 5.31
N ARG A 44 4.35 -11.78 5.48
CA ARG A 44 5.13 -10.75 6.18
C ARG A 44 5.26 -9.50 5.29
N PHE A 45 5.28 -8.33 5.94
CA PHE A 45 5.58 -7.09 5.25
C PHE A 45 7.01 -7.15 4.67
N ASN A 46 7.17 -6.71 3.42
CA ASN A 46 8.46 -6.55 2.76
C ASN A 46 8.51 -5.15 2.12
N LEU A 47 9.62 -4.43 2.34
CA LEU A 47 9.88 -3.11 1.75
C LEU A 47 9.76 -3.12 0.22
N PHE A 48 10.15 -4.22 -0.42
CA PHE A 48 10.04 -4.42 -1.87
C PHE A 48 8.61 -4.22 -2.41
N PHE A 49 7.58 -4.43 -1.58
CA PHE A 49 6.19 -4.20 -2.00
C PHE A 49 5.91 -2.72 -2.28
N SER A 50 6.55 -1.82 -1.53
CA SER A 50 6.41 -0.38 -1.74
C SER A 50 7.11 0.09 -3.01
N ASP A 51 8.27 -0.48 -3.34
CA ASP A 51 9.01 -0.18 -4.57
C ASP A 51 8.25 -0.70 -5.80
N LYS A 52 7.77 -1.95 -5.75
CA LYS A 52 6.94 -2.50 -6.83
C LYS A 52 5.60 -1.77 -7.00
N ALA A 53 5.01 -1.27 -5.92
CA ALA A 53 3.81 -0.45 -6.03
C ALA A 53 4.10 0.91 -6.70
N LYS A 54 5.29 1.49 -6.49
CA LYS A 54 5.75 2.69 -7.20
C LYS A 54 6.02 2.41 -8.68
N GLU A 55 6.76 1.34 -8.98
CA GLU A 55 7.04 0.92 -10.36
C GLU A 55 5.74 0.66 -11.15
N GLY A 56 4.74 0.06 -10.49
CA GLY A 56 3.40 -0.13 -11.07
C GLY A 56 2.56 1.14 -11.21
N GLY A 57 3.08 2.29 -10.76
CA GLY A 57 2.38 3.58 -10.83
C GLY A 57 1.17 3.70 -9.90
N TRP A 58 1.04 2.86 -8.88
CA TRP A 58 -0.13 2.85 -7.99
C TRP A 58 0.03 3.73 -6.76
N VAL A 59 1.27 4.03 -6.38
CA VAL A 59 1.58 4.90 -5.23
C VAL A 59 2.67 5.89 -5.58
N GLY A 60 2.58 7.08 -4.98
CA GLY A 60 3.62 8.09 -4.99
C GLY A 60 4.34 8.21 -3.65
N SER A 61 5.38 9.03 -3.62
CA SER A 61 6.09 9.41 -2.39
C SER A 61 6.72 10.78 -2.62
N LYS A 62 6.14 11.83 -2.02
CA LYS A 62 6.72 13.18 -2.09
C LYS A 62 7.83 13.38 -1.07
N LYS A 63 7.81 12.60 0.01
CA LYS A 63 8.79 12.60 1.09
C LYS A 63 9.24 11.18 1.41
N ARG A 64 10.53 11.00 1.68
CA ARG A 64 11.10 9.70 2.07
C ARG A 64 10.33 9.11 3.26
N GLY A 65 9.90 7.85 3.12
CA GLY A 65 9.17 7.14 4.16
C GLY A 65 7.68 7.50 4.27
N PHE A 66 7.17 8.37 3.40
CA PHE A 66 5.74 8.68 3.26
C PHE A 66 5.25 8.30 1.88
N TYR A 67 4.01 7.80 1.83
CA TYR A 67 3.37 7.32 0.61
C TYR A 67 1.99 7.94 0.46
N ASN A 68 1.61 8.24 -0.78
CA ASN A 68 0.27 8.67 -1.16
C ASN A 68 -0.24 7.75 -2.29
N LEU A 69 -1.56 7.64 -2.44
CA LEU A 69 -2.11 6.96 -3.60
C LEU A 69 -1.82 7.76 -4.87
N ASP A 70 -1.49 7.06 -5.95
CA ASP A 70 -1.53 7.61 -7.30
C ASP A 70 -2.98 7.61 -7.81
N ARG A 71 -3.33 8.47 -8.79
CA ARG A 71 -4.68 8.48 -9.40
C ARG A 71 -5.07 7.13 -10.00
N SER A 72 -4.10 6.38 -10.48
CA SER A 72 -4.29 5.09 -11.12
C SER A 72 -4.28 3.89 -10.16
N TRP A 73 -4.24 4.11 -8.85
CA TRP A 73 -4.10 3.05 -7.85
C TRP A 73 -5.14 1.92 -7.96
N LYS A 74 -6.36 2.21 -8.45
CA LYS A 74 -7.41 1.21 -8.65
C LYS A 74 -7.12 0.21 -9.77
N LYS A 75 -6.14 0.48 -10.65
CA LYS A 75 -5.70 -0.46 -11.68
C LYS A 75 -5.14 -1.77 -11.10
N ILE A 76 -4.85 -1.82 -9.79
CA ILE A 76 -4.53 -3.09 -9.12
C ILE A 76 -5.59 -4.18 -9.30
N PHE A 77 -6.85 -3.81 -9.59
CA PHE A 77 -7.96 -4.73 -9.82
C PHE A 77 -8.21 -5.06 -11.29
N ALA A 78 -7.45 -4.48 -12.23
CA ALA A 78 -7.71 -4.65 -13.67
C ALA A 78 -7.22 -6.00 -14.24
N ASP A 79 -6.45 -6.77 -13.46
CA ASP A 79 -5.88 -8.06 -13.85
C ASP A 79 -6.38 -9.22 -12.95
N ASP A 80 -7.67 -9.22 -12.57
CA ASP A 80 -8.30 -10.36 -11.90
C ASP A 80 -9.17 -11.16 -12.89
#